data_AF-A0A0P9N9L7-F1
#
_entry.id   AF-A0A0P9N9L7-F1
#
_cell.length_a   1.000
_cell.length_b   1.000
_cell.length_c   1.000
_cell.angle_alpha   90.00
_cell.angle_beta   90.00
_cell.angle_gamma   90.00
#
_symmetry.space_group_name_H-M   'P 1'
#
loop_
_entity.id
_entity.type
_entity.pdbx_description
1 polymer ?
#
loop_
_entity_poly.entity_id
_entity_poly.type
_entity_poly.pdbx_seq_one_letter_code
_entity_poly.pdbx_strand_id
1 'polypeptide(L)' 'MQTIVHRARDTWIHRTPVLVNAEGKLYLERVRWPHIHLQPFENMDALVAALEGMNLTRVG' A
#
# COMPACT_ATOMS: atom_id res chain seq x y z
N MET A 1 -5.30 2.13 13.12
CA MET A 1 -4.17 1.53 12.38
C MET A 1 -4.67 1.21 10.99
N GLN A 2 -4.07 1.78 9.95
CA GLN A 2 -4.50 1.55 8.56
C GLN A 2 -3.74 0.34 8.01
N THR A 3 -4.43 -0.61 7.39
CA THR A 3 -3.83 -1.85 6.86
C THR A 3 -4.39 -2.12 5.48
N ILE A 4 -3.50 -2.27 4.52
CA ILE A 4 -3.86 -2.61 3.15
C ILE A 4 -4.01 -4.12 3.07
N VAL A 5 -5.22 -4.55 2.75
CA VAL A 5 -5.53 -5.95 2.53
C VAL A 5 -5.63 -6.16 1.03
N HIS A 6 -4.79 -7.02 0.48
CA HIS A 6 -4.80 -7.33 -0.94
C HIS A 6 -4.65 -8.83 -1.16
N ARG A 7 -5.31 -9.33 -2.21
CA ARG A 7 -5.22 -10.73 -2.60
C ARG A 7 -4.17 -10.87 -3.70
N ALA A 8 -3.13 -11.65 -3.45
CA ALA A 8 -2.18 -11.98 -4.51
C ALA A 8 -2.76 -13.08 -5.41
N ARG A 9 -2.18 -13.23 -6.60
CA ARG A 9 -2.54 -14.29 -7.57
C ARG A 9 -2.41 -15.71 -6.99
N ASP A 10 -1.62 -15.85 -5.93
CA ASP A 10 -1.45 -17.07 -5.15
C ASP A 10 -2.71 -17.49 -4.37
N THR A 11 -3.79 -16.70 -4.42
CA THR A 11 -5.03 -16.78 -3.62
C THR A 11 -4.92 -16.35 -2.17
N TRP A 12 -3.71 -16.10 -1.67
CA TRP A 12 -3.46 -15.63 -0.30
C TRP A 12 -3.79 -14.15 -0.14
N ILE A 13 -4.38 -13.85 1.02
CA ILE A 13 -4.64 -12.49 1.48
C ILE A 13 -3.40 -12.00 2.21
N HIS A 14 -2.75 -10.98 1.67
CA HIS A 14 -1.66 -10.29 2.33
C HIS A 14 -2.21 -9.04 3.01
N ARG A 15 -1.72 -8.80 4.23
CA ARG A 15 -2.01 -7.60 5.01
C ARG A 15 -0.73 -6.82 5.14
N THR A 16 -0.69 -5.63 4.54
CA THR A 16 0.47 -4.73 4.60
C THR A 16 0.11 -3.55 5.50
N PRO A 17 0.75 -3.40 6.66
CA PRO A 17 0.49 -2.25 7.52
C PRO A 17 0.97 -0.97 6.83
N VAL A 18 0.15 0.08 6.88
CA VAL A 18 0.56 1.42 6.44
C VAL A 18 1.28 2.09 7.61
N LEU A 19 2.49 2.55 7.36
CA LEU A 19 3.32 3.26 8.32
C LEU A 19 3.27 4.75 8.04
N VAL A 20 3.55 5.55 9.06
CA VAL A 20 3.62 7.00 8.95
C VAL A 20 5.03 7.43 9.31
N ASN A 21 5.68 8.22 8.45
CA ASN A 21 7.04 8.67 8.69
C ASN A 21 7.06 9.83 9.70
N ALA A 22 8.26 10.29 10.07
CA ALA A 22 8.41 11.42 11.00
C ALA A 22 7.80 12.74 10.48
N GLU A 23 7.61 12.88 9.17
CA GLU A 23 6.95 14.04 8.54
C GLU A 23 5.41 13.92 8.50
N GLY A 24 4.83 12.79 8.92
CA GLY A 24 3.38 12.54 8.82
C GLY A 24 2.91 11.96 7.49
N LYS A 25 3.82 11.57 6.58
CA LYS A 25 3.52 10.95 5.28
C LYS A 25 3.38 9.43 5.42
N LEU A 26 2.46 8.86 4.66
CA LEU A 26 2.14 7.44 4.65
C LEU A 26 3.14 6.67 3.80
N TYR A 27 3.68 5.55 4.26
CA TYR A 27 4.56 4.70 3.46
C TYR A 27 4.32 3.22 3.74
N LEU A 28 4.80 2.37 2.84
CA LEU A 28 4.65 0.91 2.92
C LEU A 28 6.01 0.23 2.82
N GLU A 29 6.28 -0.69 3.74
CA GLU A 29 7.48 -1.53 3.69
C GLU A 29 7.19 -2.87 3.02
N ARG A 30 7.09 -2.88 1.69
CA ARG A 30 6.95 -4.12 0.93
C ARG A 30 7.88 -4.21 -0.29
N VAL A 31 8.94 -5.01 -0.18
CA VAL A 31 9.91 -5.24 -1.27
C VAL A 31 9.29 -5.75 -2.57
N ARG A 32 8.18 -6.51 -2.47
CA ARG A 32 7.45 -7.03 -3.65
C ARG A 32 6.74 -5.93 -4.46
N TRP A 33 6.66 -4.70 -3.95
CA TRP A 33 6.06 -3.56 -4.63
C TRP A 33 7.09 -2.44 -4.79
N PRO A 34 8.11 -2.63 -5.66
CA PRO A 34 9.25 -1.72 -5.73
C PRO A 34 8.87 -0.26 -6.03
N HIS A 35 7.73 -0.03 -6.68
CA HIS A 35 7.28 1.30 -7.06
C HIS A 35 6.45 2.02 -5.97
N ILE A 36 6.01 1.36 -4.90
CA ILE A 36 5.42 2.03 -3.72
C ILE A 36 6.18 1.70 -2.41
N HIS A 37 7.24 0.90 -2.51
CA HIS A 37 8.07 0.53 -1.37
C HIS A 37 8.83 1.75 -0.86
N LEU A 38 8.68 2.04 0.44
CA LEU A 38 9.30 3.20 1.12
C LEU A 38 8.99 4.55 0.46
N GLN A 39 7.98 4.62 -0.40
CA GLN A 39 7.55 5.89 -0.97
C GLN A 39 6.67 6.63 0.02
N PRO A 40 6.99 7.89 0.34
CA PRO A 40 6.14 8.72 1.16
C PRO A 40 4.98 9.28 0.33
N PHE A 41 3.77 8.94 0.72
CA PHE A 41 2.51 9.44 0.17
C PHE A 41 1.93 10.50 1.11
N GLU A 42 1.46 11.60 0.54
CA GLU A 42 0.83 12.66 1.33
C GLU A 42 -0.48 12.20 1.98
N ASN A 43 -1.28 11.40 1.28
CA ASN A 43 -2.60 10.98 1.71
C ASN A 43 -2.92 9.54 1.29
N MET A 44 -3.91 8.93 1.94
CA MET A 44 -4.39 7.59 1.56
C MET A 44 -4.87 7.55 0.10
N ASP A 45 -5.40 8.64 -0.42
CA ASP A 45 -5.88 8.73 -1.80
C ASP A 45 -4.73 8.55 -2.82
N ALA A 46 -3.61 9.25 -2.60
CA ALA A 46 -2.40 9.10 -3.42
C ALA A 46 -1.83 7.67 -3.34
N LEU A 47 -1.90 7.06 -2.15
CA LEU A 47 -1.50 5.67 -1.96
C LEU A 47 -2.43 4.69 -2.69
N VAL A 48 -3.73 4.92 -2.63
CA VAL A 48 -4.73 4.12 -3.35
C VAL A 48 -4.56 4.27 -4.85
N ALA A 49 -4.38 5.49 -5.38
CA ALA A 49 -4.13 5.73 -6.79
C ALA A 49 -2.89 4.97 -7.31
N ALA A 50 -1.81 4.94 -6.52
CA ALA A 50 -0.61 4.18 -6.86
C ALA A 50 -0.86 2.66 -6.85
N LEU A 51 -1.70 2.17 -5.94
CA LEU A 51 -2.13 0.76 -5.90
C LEU A 51 -3.04 0.40 -7.08
N GLU A 52 -3.99 1.27 -7.42
CA GLU A 52 -4.88 1.09 -8.58
C GLU A 52 -4.10 1.09 -9.88
N GLY A 53 -3.07 1.95 -10.01
CA GLY A 53 -2.14 1.93 -11.14
C GLY A 53 -1.35 0.62 -11.28
N MET A 54 -1.21 -0.15 -10.19
CA MET A 54 -0.63 -1.51 -10.21
C MET A 54 -1.66 -2.61 -10.45
N ASN A 55 -2.91 -2.26 -10.79
CA ASN A 55 -4.03 -3.17 -10.99
C ASN A 55 -4.37 -3.98 -9.71
N LEU A 56 -4.08 -3.41 -8.53
CA LEU A 56 -4.47 -3.99 -7.24
C LEU A 56 -5.88 -3.49 -6.91
N THR A 57 -6.88 -4.36 -7.08
CA THR A 57 -8.27 -4.02 -6.77
C THR A 57 -8.49 -4.03 -5.26
N ARG A 58 -8.95 -2.90 -4.70
CA ARG A 58 -9.49 -2.83 -3.34
C ARG A 58 -10.74 -3.71 -3.28
N VAL A 59 -10.72 -4.72 -2.43
CA VAL A 59 -11.95 -5.42 -2.02
C VAL A 59 -12.41 -4.74 -0.74
N GLY A 60 -13.56 -4.05 -0.83
CA GLY A 60 -14.23 -3.38 0.28
C GLY A 60 -14.94 -4.35 1.21
#